data_AF-A0A967TU50-F1
#
_entry.id   AF-A0A967TU50-F1
#
_cell.length_a   1.000
_cell.length_b   1.000
_cell.length_c   1.000
_cell.angle_alpha   90.00
_cell.angle_beta   90.00
_cell.angle_gamma   90.00
#
_symmetry.space_group_name_H-M   'P 1'
#
loop_
_entity.id
_entity.type
_entity.pdbx_description
1 polymer ?
#
loop_
_entity_poly.entity_id
_entity_poly.type
_entity_poly.pdbx_seq_one_letter_code
_entity_poly.pdbx_strand_id
1 'polypeptide(L)' 'MRKLYDEMGVENLGMYVTPEDEDMRRLGLFGLPTTLLVGPGGRALARKLGAAEWDSPEMLSFIEERLDGGGSVARTR' A
#
# COMPACT_ATOMS: atom_id res chain seq x y z
N MET A 1 11.09 17.27 -1.54
CA MET A 1 10.05 16.28 -1.93
C MET A 1 8.76 16.95 -2.39
N ARG A 2 8.20 17.93 -1.68
CA ARG A 2 6.94 18.60 -2.09
C ARG A 2 6.98 19.20 -3.50
N LYS A 3 8.00 20.00 -3.81
CA LYS A 3 8.23 20.55 -5.16
C LYS A 3 8.17 19.51 -6.29
N LEU A 4 8.77 18.33 -6.08
CA LEU A 4 8.74 17.24 -7.08
C LEU A 4 7.32 16.70 -7.30
N TYR A 5 6.54 16.53 -6.23
CA TYR A 5 5.16 16.04 -6.34
C TYR A 5 4.30 17.05 -7.11
N ASP A 6 4.50 18.35 -6.84
CA ASP A 6 3.76 19.42 -7.51
C ASP A 6 4.13 19.48 -9.01
N GLU A 7 5.42 19.34 -9.35
CA GLU A 7 5.90 19.27 -10.74
C GLU A 7 5.36 18.04 -11.49
N MET A 8 5.11 16.93 -10.79
CA MET A 8 4.54 15.71 -11.35
C MET A 8 3.00 15.66 -11.33
N GLY A 9 2.33 16.68 -10.76
CA GLY A 9 0.87 16.71 -10.62
C GLY A 9 0.32 15.66 -9.63
N VAL A 10 1.10 15.28 -8.62
CA VAL A 10 0.70 14.27 -7.62
C VAL A 10 -0.12 14.92 -6.51
N GLU A 11 -1.44 14.74 -6.57
CA GLU A 11 -2.40 15.36 -5.66
C GLU A 11 -2.82 14.44 -4.50
N ASN A 12 -2.93 13.13 -4.75
CA ASN A 12 -3.58 12.18 -3.83
C ASN A 12 -2.60 11.32 -3.01
N LEU A 13 -1.29 11.58 -3.09
CA LEU A 13 -0.28 10.82 -2.34
C LEU A 13 0.20 11.57 -1.11
N GLY A 14 -0.15 11.06 0.07
CA GLY A 14 0.33 11.57 1.35
C GLY A 14 1.84 11.41 1.48
N MET A 15 2.49 12.43 2.04
CA MET A 15 3.93 12.42 2.29
C MET A 15 4.19 12.23 3.77
N TYR A 16 4.77 11.09 4.12
CA TYR A 16 5.10 10.73 5.49
C TYR A 16 6.60 10.48 5.58
N VAL A 17 7.26 11.15 6.53
CA VAL A 17 8.69 10.97 6.82
C VAL A 17 8.77 10.40 8.23
N THR A 18 9.32 9.20 8.36
CA THR A 18 9.68 8.69 9.69
C THR A 18 11.08 9.20 10.05
N PRO A 19 11.28 9.73 11.26
CA PRO A 19 12.60 10.15 11.73
C PRO A 19 13.50 8.97 12.12
N GLU A 20 12.96 7.77 12.30
CA GLU A 20 13.66 6.64 12.91
C GLU A 20 13.57 5.35 12.09
N ASP A 21 14.72 4.70 11.89
CA ASP A 21 14.80 3.40 11.20
C ASP A 21 14.01 2.28 11.93
N GLU A 22 13.70 2.47 13.21
CA GLU A 22 12.92 1.49 13.97
C GLU A 22 11.49 1.33 13.44
N ASP A 23 10.86 2.42 13.00
CA ASP A 23 9.53 2.37 12.40
C ASP A 23 9.54 1.55 11.10
N MET A 24 10.58 1.71 10.28
CA MET A 24 10.76 0.90 9.07
C MET A 24 10.92 -0.58 9.40
N ARG A 25 11.69 -0.91 10.44
CA ARG A 25 11.86 -2.30 10.91
C ARG A 25 10.56 -2.89 11.45
N ARG A 26 9.79 -2.13 12.23
CA ARG A 26 8.47 -2.55 12.76
C ARG A 26 7.48 -2.84 11.63
N LEU A 27 7.56 -2.08 10.53
CA LEU A 27 6.80 -2.32 9.30
C LEU A 27 7.42 -3.42 8.41
N GLY A 28 8.54 -4.02 8.80
CA GLY A 28 9.26 -5.06 8.05
C GLY A 28 9.78 -4.59 6.69
N LEU A 29 10.08 -3.31 6.53
CA LEU A 29 10.53 -2.71 5.27
C LEU A 29 12.02 -2.98 5.05
N PHE A 30 12.34 -4.17 4.54
CA PHE A 30 13.70 -4.59 4.19
C PHE A 30 13.93 -4.43 2.69
N GLY A 31 14.26 -3.21 2.25
CA GLY A 31 14.55 -2.89 0.85
C GLY A 31 13.58 -1.87 0.26
N LEU A 32 14.05 -1.15 -0.77
CA LEU A 32 13.28 -0.12 -1.45
C LEU A 32 13.22 -0.39 -2.97
N PRO A 33 12.12 -0.02 -3.64
CA PRO A 33 10.83 0.35 -3.02
C PRO A 33 10.15 -0.89 -2.41
N THR A 34 9.46 -0.71 -1.27
CA THR A 34 8.56 -1.71 -0.69
C THR A 34 7.19 -1.08 -0.50
N THR A 35 6.13 -1.77 -0.95
CA THR A 35 4.74 -1.33 -0.80
C THR A 35 3.95 -2.30 0.06
N LEU A 36 3.10 -1.75 0.94
CA LEU A 36 2.18 -2.50 1.79
C LEU A 36 0.75 -2.18 1.38
N LEU A 37 -0.07 -3.22 1.17
CA LEU A 37 -1.52 -3.08 1.08
C LEU A 37 -2.10 -3.28 2.48
N VAL A 38 -2.73 -2.25 3.04
CA VAL A 38 -3.30 -2.29 4.39
C VAL A 38 -4.82 -2.30 4.30
N GLY A 39 -5.45 -3.27 4.96
CA GLY A 39 -6.91 -3.42 4.97
C GLY A 39 -7.60 -2.53 6.01
N PRO A 40 -8.94 -2.49 6.02
CA PRO A 40 -9.73 -1.61 6.90
C PRO A 40 -9.45 -1.77 8.40
N GLY A 41 -9.02 -2.96 8.84
CA GLY A 41 -8.65 -3.22 10.24
C GLY A 41 -7.21 -2.84 10.61
N GLY A 42 -6.50 -2.08 9.76
CA GLY A 42 -5.10 -1.70 9.99
C GLY A 42 -4.08 -2.84 9.82
N ARG A 43 -4.51 -4.00 9.31
CA ARG A 43 -3.63 -5.16 9.08
C ARG A 43 -3.12 -5.15 7.64
N ALA A 44 -1.85 -5.48 7.46
CA ALA A 44 -1.29 -5.70 6.13
C ALA A 44 -1.94 -6.93 5.46
N LEU A 45 -2.53 -6.74 4.28
CA LEU A 45 -3.13 -7.77 3.44
C LEU A 45 -2.12 -8.32 2.41
N ALA A 46 -1.15 -7.49 2.00
CA ALA A 46 -0.09 -7.89 1.08
C ALA A 46 1.16 -7.01 1.21
N ARG A 47 2.28 -7.52 0.70
CA ARG A 47 3.55 -6.80 0.56
C ARG A 47 4.10 -7.03 -0.84
N LYS A 48 4.60 -5.97 -1.47
CA LYS A 48 5.33 -6.03 -2.74
C LYS A 48 6.71 -5.40 -2.59
N LEU A 49 7.74 -6.14 -3.01
CA LEU A 49 9.11 -5.65 -3.12
C LEU A 49 9.37 -5.25 -4.58
N GLY A 50 10.13 -4.17 -4.76
CA GLY A 50 10.50 -3.64 -6.07
C GLY A 50 9.38 -2.85 -6.76
N ALA A 51 9.71 -2.30 -7.91
CA ALA A 51 8.78 -1.52 -8.73
C ALA A 51 7.59 -2.36 -9.22
N ALA A 52 6.52 -1.66 -9.62
CA ALA A 52 5.31 -2.25 -10.17
C ALA A 52 4.66 -1.32 -11.19
N GLU A 53 3.99 -1.89 -12.18
CA GLU A 53 2.96 -1.23 -12.97
C GLU A 53 1.64 -1.27 -12.19
N TRP A 54 1.35 -0.20 -11.44
CA TRP A 54 0.26 -0.17 -10.46
C TRP A 54 -1.14 -0.02 -11.07
N ASP A 55 -1.20 0.51 -12.29
CA ASP A 55 -2.40 0.75 -13.09
C ASP A 55 -2.70 -0.39 -14.08
N SER A 56 -1.93 -1.48 -14.03
CA SER A 56 -2.20 -2.67 -14.82
C SER A 56 -3.52 -3.34 -14.39
N PRO A 57 -4.31 -3.89 -15.32
CA PRO A 57 -5.55 -4.62 -14.99
C PRO A 57 -5.34 -5.73 -13.97
N GLU A 58 -4.20 -6.42 -14.05
CA GLU A 58 -3.82 -7.49 -13.14
C GLU A 58 -3.58 -6.97 -11.71
N MET A 59 -2.93 -5.82 -11.56
CA MET A 59 -2.71 -5.21 -10.25
C MET A 59 -4.01 -4.68 -9.64
N LEU A 60 -4.87 -4.06 -10.44
CA LEU A 60 -6.17 -3.59 -9.98
C LEU A 60 -7.03 -4.75 -9.46
N SER A 61 -7.12 -5.83 -10.24
CA SER A 61 -7.84 -7.05 -9.84
C SER A 61 -7.26 -7.65 -8.54
N PHE A 62 -5.92 -7.72 -8.44
CA PHE A 62 -5.24 -8.20 -7.24
C PHE A 62 -5.58 -7.40 -5.97
N ILE A 63 -5.69 -6.07 -6.10
CA ILE A 63 -6.04 -5.16 -4.99
C ILE A 63 -7.50 -5.36 -4.60
N GLU A 64 -8.41 -5.33 -5.57
CA GLU A 64 -9.86 -5.49 -5.36
C GLU A 64 -10.19 -6.79 -4.63
N GLU A 65 -9.66 -7.93 -5.10
CA GLU A 65 -9.86 -9.25 -4.48
C GLU A 65 -9.48 -9.27 -2.98
N ARG A 66 -8.41 -8.55 -2.60
CA ARG A 66 -7.92 -8.50 -1.22
C ARG A 66 -8.73 -7.58 -0.34
N LEU A 67 -9.27 -6.50 -0.89
CA LEU A 67 -10.14 -5.59 -0.17
C LEU A 67 -11.49 -6.25 0.12
N ASP A 68 -12.03 -7.01 -0.84
CA ASP A 68 -13.30 -7.74 -0.69
C ASP A 68 -13.18 -8.93 0.28
N GLY A 69 -12.03 -9.61 0.28
CA GLY A 69 -11.74 -10.74 1.19
C GLY A 69 -11.64 -10.35 2.68
N GLY A 70 -11.60 -9.06 3.02
CA GLY A 70 -11.62 -8.54 4.39
C GLY A 70 -13.01 -8.58 5.06
N GLY A 71 -14.06 -8.91 4.30
CA GLY A 71 -15.46 -8.96 4.73
C GLY A 71 -16.09 -10.34 4.54
N SER A 72 -15.54 -11.40 5.14
CA SER A 72 -16.37 -12.56 5.50
C SER A 72 -17.22 -12.20 6.72
N VAL A 73 -18.14 -11.25 6.54
CA VAL A 73 -19.34 -11.18 7.38
C VAL A 73 -20.33 -12.12 6.74
N ALA A 74 -20.57 -13.23 7.43
CA ALA A 74 -21.66 -14.16 7.26
C ALA A 74 -22.70 -13.77 6.19
N ARG A 75 -22.54 -14.28 4.96
CA ARG A 75 -23.70 -14.55 4.11
C ARG A 75 -24.39 -15.78 4.67
N THR A 76 -25.07 -15.60 5.80
CA THR A 76 -26.09 -16.54 6.26
C THR A 76 -27.30 -16.34 5.36
N ARG A 77 -27.57 -17.42 4.62
CA ARG A 77 -28.84 -17.89 4.04
C ARG A 77 -30.10 -17.06 4.29
#